data_AF-A0A4R0EKK5-F1
#
_entry.id   AF-A0A4R0EKK5-F1
#
_cell.length_a   1.000
_cell.length_b   1.000
_cell.length_c   1.000
_cell.angle_alpha   90.00
_cell.angle_beta   90.00
_cell.angle_gamma   90.00
#
_symmetry.space_group_name_H-M   'P 1'
#
loop_
_entity.id
_entity.type
_entity.pdbx_description
1 polymer ?
#
loop_
_entity_poly.entity_id
_entity_poly.type
_entity_poly.pdbx_seq_one_letter_code
_entity_poly.pdbx_strand_id
1 'polypeptide(L)'
;MKIENQDYALGSANAVDYLMVNEFSGGIVGPSQRMLGPLKNGGTLKTGTPPGCWGPMITPAFQGGHEVTLPVSIEGAEVGDAVALKIKKMKVTSIATSSGAMSFVEGRYHGDPFVAKYCSACGTEQPASYVEGIGEDAIRCKNCDAEVSAFEFSHGYVIVLDEENKVSLTVNQEIANKLAGNANELAAQHSILSLARADMPGVAAHKLFGKLNRLD
;
A
#
# COMPACT_ATOMS: atom_id res chain seq x y z
N MET A 1 -5.51 25.10 4.91
CA MET A 1 -5.94 24.34 6.10
C MET A 1 -4.71 24.20 6.97
N LYS A 2 -4.65 24.89 8.12
CA LYS A 2 -3.49 24.79 9.02
C LYS A 2 -3.32 23.33 9.42
N ILE A 3 -2.13 22.78 9.20
CA ILE A 3 -1.77 21.46 9.69
C ILE A 3 -1.55 21.66 11.19
N GLU A 4 -2.63 21.60 11.97
CA GLU A 4 -2.53 21.40 13.41
C GLU A 4 -1.84 20.04 13.61
N ASN A 5 -0.77 20.01 14.40
CA ASN A 5 -0.03 18.82 14.87
C ASN A 5 1.31 18.50 14.17
N GLN A 6 2.16 19.49 13.89
CA GLN A 6 3.60 19.23 13.62
C GLN A 6 4.37 18.72 14.85
N ASP A 7 3.90 18.99 16.07
CA ASP A 7 4.63 18.68 17.32
C ASP A 7 4.50 17.22 17.81
N TYR A 8 3.66 16.39 17.20
CA TYR A 8 3.36 15.04 17.70
C TYR A 8 4.12 13.92 16.99
N ALA A 9 4.91 14.25 15.97
CA ALA A 9 5.74 13.31 15.21
C ALA A 9 6.83 12.63 16.07
N LEU A 10 7.09 13.14 17.28
CA LEU A 10 8.18 12.70 18.16
C LEU A 10 7.75 11.94 19.43
N GLY A 11 6.48 11.51 19.55
CA GLY A 11 6.03 10.75 20.72
C GLY A 11 5.84 11.64 21.95
N SER A 12 4.82 12.50 21.91
CA SER A 12 4.36 13.28 23.06
C SER A 12 3.95 12.35 24.20
N ALA A 13 4.49 12.53 25.40
CA ALA A 13 4.04 11.79 26.58
C ALA A 13 2.59 12.12 26.99
N ASN A 14 2.06 13.27 26.55
CA ASN A 14 0.70 13.69 26.85
C ASN A 14 -0.29 13.12 25.82
N ALA A 15 -1.36 12.50 26.32
CA ALA A 15 -2.40 11.95 25.47
C ALA A 15 -3.22 13.04 24.77
N VAL A 16 -3.64 12.77 23.53
CA VAL A 16 -4.38 13.71 22.69
C VAL A 16 -5.78 13.20 22.32
N ASP A 17 -6.69 14.13 22.08
CA ASP A 17 -8.05 13.84 21.61
C ASP A 17 -8.13 13.64 20.08
N TYR A 18 -7.14 14.13 19.33
CA TYR A 18 -7.04 14.00 17.88
C TYR A 18 -5.60 13.72 17.47
N LEU A 19 -5.39 12.67 16.67
CA LEU A 19 -4.08 12.30 16.13
C LEU A 19 -4.16 12.13 14.61
N MET A 20 -3.22 12.73 13.89
CA MET A 20 -3.05 12.50 12.46
C MET A 20 -1.77 11.71 12.23
N VAL A 21 -1.86 10.60 11.49
CA VAL A 21 -0.71 9.76 11.13
C VAL A 21 -0.57 9.72 9.62
N ASN A 22 0.57 10.18 9.13
CA ASN A 22 0.94 10.15 7.71
C ASN A 22 2.27 9.42 7.48
N GLU A 23 2.73 8.69 8.49
CA GLU A 23 3.95 7.88 8.46
C GLU A 23 3.58 6.40 8.37
N PHE A 24 4.47 5.62 7.77
CA PHE A 24 4.30 4.20 7.56
C PHE A 24 5.44 3.41 8.21
N SER A 25 5.21 2.13 8.45
CA SER A 25 6.10 1.27 9.23
C SER A 25 7.19 0.56 8.41
N GLY A 26 7.15 0.63 7.08
CA GLY A 26 7.96 -0.24 6.22
C GLY A 26 7.45 -1.68 6.20
N GLY A 27 6.16 -1.89 6.47
CA GLY A 27 5.51 -3.19 6.53
C GLY A 27 5.77 -4.03 7.78
N ILE A 28 6.48 -3.48 8.77
CA ILE A 28 6.83 -4.20 9.99
C ILE A 28 5.86 -3.84 11.12
N VAL A 29 5.26 -4.87 11.71
CA VAL A 29 4.40 -4.75 12.89
C VAL A 29 4.98 -5.62 14.00
N GLY A 30 5.14 -5.03 15.19
CA GLY A 30 5.63 -5.75 16.34
C GLY A 30 5.72 -4.87 17.59
N PRO A 31 5.86 -5.47 18.78
CA PRO A 31 5.86 -4.74 20.06
C PRO A 31 7.08 -3.82 20.22
N SER A 32 8.16 -4.04 19.46
CA SER A 32 9.36 -3.21 19.45
C SER A 32 9.27 -2.03 18.48
N GLN A 33 8.19 -1.90 17.71
CA GLN A 33 8.03 -0.82 16.75
C GLN A 33 7.69 0.49 17.45
N ARG A 34 8.20 1.59 16.91
CA ARG A 34 7.83 2.92 17.38
C ARG A 34 6.33 3.14 17.20
N MET A 35 5.67 3.64 18.24
CA MET A 35 4.27 4.05 18.19
C MET A 35 4.14 5.57 18.30
N LEU A 36 3.14 6.15 17.63
CA LEU A 36 2.73 7.54 17.82
C LEU A 36 1.67 7.65 18.92
N GLY A 37 1.45 8.86 19.45
CA GLY A 37 0.49 9.12 20.52
C GLY A 37 1.15 9.21 21.91
N PRO A 38 0.39 8.97 23.00
CA PRO A 38 -0.85 8.20 23.03
C PRO A 38 -2.11 8.96 22.58
N LEU A 39 -3.07 8.24 22.00
CA LEU A 39 -4.43 8.71 21.72
C LEU A 39 -5.34 8.37 22.90
N LYS A 40 -6.11 9.35 23.40
CA LYS A 40 -7.08 9.14 24.48
C LYS A 40 -8.19 8.18 24.08
N ASN A 41 -8.76 7.47 25.06
CA ASN A 41 -10.02 6.75 24.85
C ASN A 41 -11.13 7.71 24.39
N GLY A 42 -11.85 7.34 23.33
CA GLY A 42 -12.84 8.21 22.67
C GLY A 42 -12.25 9.24 21.70
N GLY A 43 -10.92 9.31 21.59
CA GLY A 43 -10.22 10.18 20.65
C GLY A 43 -10.48 9.85 19.17
N THR A 44 -10.01 10.72 18.27
CA THR A 44 -10.17 10.56 16.83
C THR A 44 -8.82 10.43 16.12
N LEU A 45 -8.60 9.28 15.49
CA LEU A 45 -7.49 9.03 14.59
C LEU A 45 -7.86 9.39 13.15
N LYS A 46 -7.00 10.15 12.48
CA LYS A 46 -7.02 10.32 11.02
C LYS A 46 -5.72 9.77 10.44
N THR A 47 -5.84 8.83 9.51
CA THR A 47 -4.71 8.25 8.80
C THR A 47 -5.05 7.98 7.34
N GLY A 48 -4.03 7.85 6.50
CA GLY A 48 -4.12 7.25 5.18
C GLY A 48 -3.62 5.81 5.18
N THR A 49 -4.34 4.92 4.50
CA THR A 49 -3.80 3.60 4.14
C THR A 49 -2.99 3.73 2.85
N PRO A 50 -1.78 3.18 2.79
CA PRO A 50 -1.01 3.15 1.55
C PRO A 50 -1.71 2.29 0.48
N PRO A 51 -1.34 2.41 -0.80
CA PRO A 51 -1.80 1.49 -1.84
C PRO A 51 -1.55 0.02 -1.45
N GLY A 52 -2.43 -0.85 -1.94
CA GLY A 52 -2.54 -2.25 -1.50
C GLY A 52 -1.33 -3.15 -1.78
N CYS A 53 -1.48 -4.43 -1.42
CA CYS A 53 -0.46 -5.47 -1.27
C CYS A 53 0.60 -5.53 -2.38
N TRP A 54 0.18 -5.26 -3.61
CA TRP A 54 1.03 -5.41 -4.79
C TRP A 54 2.24 -4.48 -4.82
N GLY A 55 2.15 -3.25 -4.32
CA GLY A 55 3.28 -2.32 -4.36
C GLY A 55 4.49 -2.83 -3.55
N PRO A 56 4.32 -3.21 -2.27
CA PRO A 56 5.36 -3.89 -1.49
C PRO A 56 5.87 -5.18 -2.14
N MET A 57 4.98 -5.97 -2.74
CA MET A 57 5.34 -7.23 -3.40
C MET A 57 6.33 -7.01 -4.54
N ILE A 58 6.06 -6.05 -5.44
CA ILE A 58 6.92 -5.76 -6.59
C ILE A 58 8.12 -4.85 -6.25
N THR A 59 8.27 -4.44 -5.00
CA THR A 59 9.39 -3.62 -4.53
C THR A 59 10.36 -4.50 -3.72
N PRO A 60 11.51 -4.94 -4.27
CA PRO A 60 12.37 -5.92 -3.62
C PRO A 60 12.99 -5.47 -2.29
N ALA A 61 13.27 -4.18 -2.15
CA ALA A 61 13.78 -3.61 -0.90
C ALA A 61 12.75 -3.63 0.25
N PHE A 62 11.47 -3.85 -0.05
CA PHE A 62 10.40 -3.81 0.92
C PHE A 62 10.25 -5.15 1.66
N GLN A 63 10.25 -5.09 2.99
CA GLN A 63 10.29 -6.26 3.88
C GLN A 63 8.89 -6.63 4.39
N GLY A 64 8.04 -7.04 3.45
CA GLY A 64 6.66 -7.42 3.73
C GLY A 64 5.78 -7.38 2.48
N GLY A 65 4.63 -8.03 2.56
CA GLY A 65 3.61 -7.99 1.50
C GLY A 65 2.66 -6.79 1.58
N HIS A 66 2.76 -5.99 2.64
CA HIS A 66 1.86 -4.87 2.89
C HIS A 66 2.64 -3.74 3.55
N GLU A 67 2.32 -2.51 3.19
CA GLU A 67 2.67 -1.35 4.00
C GLU A 67 1.51 -1.04 4.94
N VAL A 68 1.83 -0.60 6.15
CA VAL A 68 0.83 -0.21 7.14
C VAL A 68 1.19 1.13 7.75
N THR A 69 0.16 1.91 8.08
CA THR A 69 0.30 3.11 8.89
C THR A 69 1.06 2.78 10.17
N LEU A 70 1.95 3.68 10.59
CA LEU A 70 2.68 3.55 11.83
C LEU A 70 1.73 3.31 13.03
N PRO A 71 2.06 2.36 13.94
CA PRO A 71 1.19 2.05 15.07
C PRO A 71 0.91 3.25 15.98
N VAL A 72 -0.25 3.23 16.62
CA VAL A 72 -0.70 4.29 17.55
C VAL A 72 -0.91 3.70 18.93
N SER A 73 -0.26 4.29 19.94
CA SER A 73 -0.46 3.95 21.35
C SER A 73 -1.81 4.50 21.80
N ILE A 74 -2.54 3.73 22.61
CA ILE A 74 -3.80 4.15 23.25
C ILE A 74 -3.52 4.42 24.72
N GLU A 75 -3.98 5.56 25.23
CA GLU A 75 -3.82 5.93 26.63
C GLU A 75 -4.47 4.88 27.55
N GLY A 76 -3.69 4.35 28.48
CA GLY A 76 -4.18 3.42 29.51
C GLY A 76 -4.51 2.00 29.00
N ALA A 77 -4.20 1.66 27.75
CA ALA A 77 -4.40 0.30 27.25
C ALA A 77 -3.27 -0.64 27.71
N GLU A 78 -3.62 -1.80 28.27
CA GLU A 78 -2.70 -2.82 28.75
C GLU A 78 -2.81 -4.14 27.95
N VAL A 79 -1.84 -5.04 28.14
CA VAL A 79 -1.87 -6.37 27.51
C VAL A 79 -3.06 -7.16 28.05
N GLY A 80 -3.96 -7.55 27.15
CA GLY A 80 -5.20 -8.25 27.50
C GLY A 80 -6.45 -7.39 27.27
N ASP A 81 -6.29 -6.08 27.10
CA ASP A 81 -7.39 -5.18 26.77
C ASP A 81 -7.82 -5.30 25.29
N ALA A 82 -9.04 -4.84 25.01
CA ALA A 82 -9.57 -4.71 23.66
C ALA A 82 -9.61 -3.24 23.24
N VAL A 83 -9.15 -2.97 22.01
CA VAL A 83 -9.29 -1.65 21.38
C VAL A 83 -10.42 -1.70 20.35
N ALA A 84 -11.49 -0.95 20.59
CA ALA A 84 -12.62 -0.84 19.67
C ALA A 84 -12.44 0.36 18.72
N LEU A 85 -12.43 0.12 17.41
CA LEU A 85 -12.32 1.16 16.39
C LEU A 85 -13.66 1.37 15.67
N LYS A 86 -14.11 2.63 15.60
CA LYS A 86 -15.27 3.03 14.79
C LYS A 86 -14.82 3.84 13.59
N ILE A 87 -15.00 3.30 12.38
CA ILE A 87 -14.74 4.03 11.14
C ILE A 87 -15.79 5.15 10.98
N LYS A 88 -15.38 6.40 11.26
CA LYS A 88 -16.26 7.58 11.13
C LYS A 88 -16.41 8.03 9.68
N LYS A 89 -15.32 7.96 8.91
CA LYS A 89 -15.26 8.38 7.50
C LYS A 89 -14.14 7.63 6.79
N MET A 90 -14.39 7.23 5.55
CA MET A 90 -13.39 6.68 4.64
C MET A 90 -13.53 7.38 3.30
N LYS A 91 -12.39 7.78 2.70
CA LYS A 91 -12.35 8.37 1.35
C LYS A 91 -11.25 7.68 0.56
N VAL A 92 -11.62 7.09 -0.58
CA VAL A 92 -10.64 6.58 -1.55
C VAL A 92 -9.99 7.78 -2.25
N THR A 93 -8.67 7.83 -2.26
CA THR A 93 -7.90 8.91 -2.90
C THR A 93 -7.39 8.55 -4.29
N SER A 94 -7.31 7.25 -4.61
CA SER A 94 -6.85 6.76 -5.91
C SER A 94 -7.92 6.91 -7.00
N ILE A 95 -7.49 7.28 -8.20
CA ILE A 95 -8.33 7.30 -9.40
C ILE A 95 -8.30 5.96 -10.16
N ALA A 96 -7.26 5.16 -9.95
CA ALA A 96 -7.10 3.84 -10.54
C ALA A 96 -6.26 2.95 -9.62
N THR A 97 -6.38 1.64 -9.79
CA THR A 97 -5.52 0.63 -9.16
C THR A 97 -5.39 -0.58 -10.07
N SER A 98 -4.52 -1.53 -9.71
CA SER A 98 -4.37 -2.80 -10.40
C SER A 98 -4.37 -3.94 -9.39
N SER A 99 -4.92 -5.08 -9.79
CA SER A 99 -4.94 -6.30 -9.00
C SER A 99 -5.09 -7.52 -9.90
N GLY A 100 -5.01 -8.71 -9.33
CA GLY A 100 -4.95 -9.94 -10.10
C GLY A 100 -4.55 -11.16 -9.27
N ALA A 101 -4.36 -12.27 -9.97
CA ALA A 101 -3.78 -13.50 -9.43
C ALA A 101 -2.26 -13.44 -9.54
N MET A 102 -1.57 -13.72 -8.44
CA MET A 102 -0.11 -13.72 -8.38
C MET A 102 0.49 -15.07 -8.76
N SER A 103 1.65 -15.02 -9.41
CA SER A 103 2.65 -16.08 -9.43
C SER A 103 3.96 -15.57 -8.83
N PHE A 104 4.77 -16.50 -8.32
CA PHE A 104 6.13 -16.21 -7.87
C PHE A 104 7.10 -16.45 -9.00
N VAL A 105 8.12 -15.62 -9.07
CA VAL A 105 9.23 -15.82 -10.01
C VAL A 105 10.34 -16.57 -9.30
N GLU A 106 10.51 -17.83 -9.67
CA GLU A 106 11.52 -18.72 -9.08
C GLU A 106 12.94 -18.15 -9.21
N GLY A 107 13.73 -18.33 -8.16
CA GLY A 107 15.11 -17.85 -8.11
C GLY A 107 15.27 -16.36 -7.80
N ARG A 108 14.24 -15.67 -7.33
CA ARG A 108 14.31 -14.25 -6.88
C ARG A 108 14.05 -14.02 -5.41
N TYR A 109 14.01 -15.10 -4.63
CA TYR A 109 13.80 -15.05 -3.20
C TYR A 109 14.44 -16.24 -2.47
N HIS A 110 14.74 -16.06 -1.19
CA HIS A 110 15.26 -17.08 -0.28
C HIS A 110 14.18 -17.48 0.74
N GLY A 111 13.44 -18.55 0.44
CA GLY A 111 12.36 -19.03 1.32
C GLY A 111 11.05 -18.29 1.04
N ASP A 112 10.72 -17.26 1.83
CA ASP A 112 9.45 -16.53 1.68
C ASP A 112 9.59 -15.32 0.72
N PRO A 113 8.89 -15.30 -0.42
CA PRO A 113 8.99 -14.23 -1.41
C PRO A 113 8.52 -12.86 -0.91
N PHE A 114 7.71 -12.80 0.14
CA PHE A 114 7.22 -11.52 0.66
C PHE A 114 8.28 -10.72 1.43
N VAL A 115 9.32 -11.38 1.94
CA VAL A 115 10.31 -10.77 2.84
C VAL A 115 11.77 -10.97 2.41
N ALA A 116 12.09 -12.08 1.75
CA ALA A 116 13.47 -12.49 1.48
C ALA A 116 13.80 -12.43 -0.02
N LYS A 117 13.53 -11.29 -0.65
CA LYS A 117 13.74 -11.07 -2.10
C LYS A 117 15.21 -10.79 -2.38
N TYR A 118 15.75 -11.26 -3.51
CA TYR A 118 17.11 -10.98 -3.95
C TYR A 118 17.21 -10.87 -5.48
N CYS A 119 18.26 -10.22 -5.98
CA CYS A 119 18.55 -10.16 -7.41
C CYS A 119 19.32 -11.40 -7.86
N SER A 120 18.71 -12.24 -8.69
CA SER A 120 19.34 -13.45 -9.23
C SER A 120 20.58 -13.18 -10.12
N ALA A 121 20.63 -12.00 -10.75
CA ALA A 121 21.72 -11.64 -11.68
C ALA A 121 23.00 -11.18 -10.97
N CYS A 122 22.89 -10.45 -9.85
CA CYS A 122 24.04 -9.88 -9.14
C CYS A 122 24.18 -10.31 -7.69
N GLY A 123 23.23 -11.09 -7.16
CA GLY A 123 23.24 -11.60 -5.79
C GLY A 123 22.94 -10.56 -4.71
N THR A 124 22.54 -9.34 -5.06
CA THR A 124 22.16 -8.33 -4.07
C THR A 124 20.87 -8.73 -3.35
N GLU A 125 20.96 -8.91 -2.03
CA GLU A 125 19.82 -9.09 -1.14
C GLU A 125 18.97 -7.81 -1.05
N GLN A 126 17.65 -7.97 -1.02
CA GLN A 126 16.67 -6.88 -0.89
C GLN A 126 17.06 -5.63 -1.71
N PRO A 127 17.29 -5.78 -3.02
CA PRO A 127 17.94 -4.76 -3.81
C PRO A 127 17.05 -3.52 -3.91
N ALA A 128 17.67 -2.35 -3.81
CA ALA A 128 17.03 -1.13 -4.25
C ALA A 128 16.71 -1.23 -5.75
N SER A 129 15.55 -0.73 -6.14
CA SER A 129 15.01 -0.87 -7.49
C SER A 129 14.41 0.44 -8.00
N TYR A 130 14.13 0.48 -9.30
CA TYR A 130 13.44 1.57 -9.97
C TYR A 130 12.51 1.03 -11.06
N VAL A 131 11.51 1.83 -11.43
CA VAL A 131 10.62 1.49 -12.55
C VAL A 131 11.22 2.00 -13.87
N GLU A 132 11.38 1.11 -14.84
CA GLU A 132 11.75 1.44 -16.21
C GLU A 132 10.68 0.92 -17.18
N GLY A 133 10.08 1.82 -17.96
CA GLY A 133 9.01 1.46 -18.89
C GLY A 133 7.73 1.00 -18.17
N ILE A 134 7.02 0.07 -18.80
CA ILE A 134 5.78 -0.53 -18.30
C ILE A 134 5.77 -2.03 -18.61
N GLY A 135 4.93 -2.80 -17.91
CA GLY A 135 4.78 -4.24 -18.11
C GLY A 135 5.50 -5.08 -17.06
N GLU A 136 5.53 -6.38 -17.28
CA GLU A 136 6.07 -7.37 -16.34
C GLU A 136 7.54 -7.12 -16.00
N ASP A 137 8.31 -6.64 -16.96
CA ASP A 137 9.74 -6.42 -16.78
C ASP A 137 10.11 -5.03 -16.21
N ALA A 138 9.12 -4.26 -15.75
CA ALA A 138 9.35 -2.85 -15.45
C ALA A 138 10.19 -2.60 -14.19
N ILE A 139 10.37 -3.58 -13.29
CA ILE A 139 11.08 -3.38 -12.03
C ILE A 139 12.54 -3.76 -12.18
N ARG A 140 13.42 -2.76 -12.28
CA ARG A 140 14.85 -2.94 -12.52
C ARG A 140 15.67 -2.78 -11.24
N CYS A 141 16.67 -3.64 -11.08
CA CYS A 141 17.64 -3.56 -10.00
C CYS A 141 18.55 -2.35 -10.20
N LYS A 142 18.70 -1.48 -9.19
CA LYS A 142 19.62 -0.32 -9.27
C LYS A 142 21.09 -0.71 -9.38
N ASN A 143 21.46 -1.94 -9.02
CA ASN A 143 22.86 -2.40 -9.01
C ASN A 143 23.32 -2.94 -10.38
N CYS A 144 22.46 -3.68 -11.09
CA CYS A 144 22.86 -4.39 -12.31
C CYS A 144 21.84 -4.32 -13.45
N ASP A 145 20.78 -3.55 -13.27
CA ASP A 145 19.71 -3.33 -14.26
C ASP A 145 18.86 -4.55 -14.63
N ALA A 146 19.14 -5.73 -14.05
CA ALA A 146 18.29 -6.90 -14.25
C ALA A 146 16.90 -6.69 -13.65
N GLU A 147 15.90 -7.31 -14.27
CA GLU A 147 14.55 -7.40 -13.71
C GLU A 147 14.55 -8.21 -12.41
N VAL A 148 13.84 -7.72 -11.40
CA VAL A 148 14.06 -8.14 -10.02
C VAL A 148 12.79 -8.31 -9.18
N SER A 149 11.60 -8.12 -9.73
CA SER A 149 10.36 -8.42 -9.01
C SER A 149 10.26 -9.91 -8.70
N ALA A 150 10.00 -10.27 -7.44
CA ALA A 150 9.73 -11.68 -7.07
C ALA A 150 8.29 -12.11 -7.40
N PHE A 151 7.44 -11.17 -7.84
CA PHE A 151 6.03 -11.37 -8.12
C PHE A 151 5.67 -10.87 -9.51
N GLU A 152 4.77 -11.60 -10.14
CA GLU A 152 4.18 -11.22 -11.42
C GLU A 152 2.67 -11.52 -11.39
N PHE A 153 1.97 -11.01 -12.39
CA PHE A 153 0.58 -11.39 -12.62
C PHE A 153 0.51 -12.65 -13.49
N SER A 154 -0.10 -13.72 -12.98
CA SER A 154 -0.59 -14.77 -13.88
C SER A 154 -1.76 -14.23 -14.69
N HIS A 155 -2.69 -13.53 -14.00
CA HIS A 155 -3.75 -12.74 -14.61
C HIS A 155 -3.94 -11.43 -13.84
N GLY A 156 -4.15 -10.32 -14.54
CA GLY A 156 -4.28 -9.01 -13.91
C GLY A 156 -5.21 -8.04 -14.64
N TYR A 157 -5.66 -7.02 -13.93
CA TYR A 157 -6.49 -5.96 -14.48
C TYR A 157 -6.13 -4.61 -13.85
N VAL A 158 -6.22 -3.55 -14.66
CA VAL A 158 -6.30 -2.17 -14.18
C VAL A 158 -7.77 -1.78 -14.09
N ILE A 159 -8.16 -1.16 -12.97
CA ILE A 159 -9.52 -0.65 -12.73
C ILE A 159 -9.48 0.84 -12.42
N VAL A 160 -10.30 1.62 -13.12
CA VAL A 160 -10.51 3.05 -12.86
C VAL A 160 -11.72 3.22 -11.94
N LEU A 161 -11.62 4.18 -11.03
CA LEU A 161 -12.57 4.40 -9.96
C LEU A 161 -13.28 5.75 -10.15
N ASP A 162 -14.55 5.74 -10.55
CA ASP A 162 -15.36 6.94 -10.72
C ASP A 162 -16.18 7.22 -9.45
N GLU A 163 -15.85 8.33 -8.77
CA GLU A 163 -16.57 8.76 -7.57
C GLU A 163 -17.91 9.43 -7.86
N GLU A 164 -18.02 10.16 -8.97
CA GLU A 164 -19.23 10.87 -9.33
C GLU A 164 -20.34 9.88 -9.71
N ASN A 165 -19.99 8.90 -10.55
CA ASN A 165 -20.93 7.91 -11.07
C ASN A 165 -21.01 6.64 -10.21
N LYS A 166 -20.24 6.56 -9.11
CA LYS A 166 -20.21 5.43 -8.15
C LYS A 166 -19.92 4.06 -8.79
N VAL A 167 -19.22 4.06 -9.91
CA VAL A 167 -18.87 2.85 -10.66
C VAL A 167 -17.36 2.70 -10.71
N SER A 168 -16.89 1.48 -10.85
CA SER A 168 -15.50 1.19 -11.18
C SER A 168 -15.48 0.25 -12.38
N LEU A 169 -14.55 0.47 -13.30
CA LEU A 169 -14.52 -0.24 -14.57
C LEU A 169 -13.10 -0.69 -14.89
N THR A 170 -12.94 -1.98 -15.16
CA THR A 170 -11.67 -2.49 -15.65
C THR A 170 -11.44 -2.00 -17.07
N VAL A 171 -10.21 -1.61 -17.37
CA VAL A 171 -9.89 -0.92 -18.63
C VAL A 171 -9.19 -1.84 -19.62
N ASN A 172 -9.16 -1.42 -20.89
CA ASN A 172 -8.40 -2.11 -21.93
C ASN A 172 -6.89 -1.78 -21.83
N GLN A 173 -6.09 -2.51 -22.61
CA GLN A 173 -4.63 -2.38 -22.60
C GLN A 173 -4.15 -0.94 -22.93
N GLU A 174 -4.82 -0.25 -23.85
CA GLU A 174 -4.45 1.12 -24.23
C GLU A 174 -4.54 2.08 -23.02
N ILE A 175 -5.64 2.01 -22.27
CA ILE A 175 -5.83 2.85 -21.07
C ILE A 175 -4.90 2.39 -19.95
N ALA A 176 -4.71 1.08 -19.76
CA ALA A 176 -3.79 0.54 -18.77
C ALA A 176 -2.35 1.06 -19.00
N ASN A 177 -1.88 1.07 -20.25
CA ASN A 177 -0.57 1.61 -20.61
C ASN A 177 -0.44 3.11 -20.32
N LYS A 178 -1.49 3.90 -20.61
CA LYS A 178 -1.52 5.34 -20.30
C LYS A 178 -1.46 5.62 -18.80
N LEU A 179 -2.15 4.81 -18.00
CA LEU A 179 -2.13 4.92 -16.53
C LEU A 179 -0.78 4.51 -15.95
N ALA A 180 -0.17 3.46 -16.50
CA ALA A 180 1.16 2.98 -16.12
C ALA A 180 2.26 4.03 -16.35
N GLY A 181 2.22 4.74 -17.49
CA GLY A 181 3.19 5.81 -17.78
C GLY A 181 3.10 7.03 -16.85
N ASN A 182 2.04 7.16 -16.06
CA ASN A 182 1.85 8.21 -15.06
C ASN A 182 1.85 7.67 -13.62
N ALA A 183 2.27 6.41 -13.44
CA ALA A 183 2.21 5.75 -12.15
C ALA A 183 3.29 6.30 -11.23
N ASN A 184 2.87 7.02 -10.18
CA ASN A 184 3.78 7.56 -9.17
C ASN A 184 4.02 6.56 -8.05
N GLU A 185 5.24 6.52 -7.55
CA GLU A 185 5.59 5.85 -6.29
C GLU A 185 4.94 6.56 -5.10
N LEU A 186 4.57 5.80 -4.08
CA LEU A 186 3.95 6.34 -2.86
C LEU A 186 4.39 5.46 -1.69
N ALA A 187 4.74 6.03 -0.54
CA ALA A 187 5.15 5.24 0.64
C ALA A 187 6.31 4.26 0.37
N ALA A 188 7.31 4.68 -0.41
CA ALA A 188 8.52 3.90 -0.75
C ALA A 188 8.26 2.56 -1.48
N GLN A 189 7.08 2.37 -2.07
CA GLN A 189 6.73 1.23 -2.92
C GLN A 189 6.48 1.69 -4.36
N HIS A 190 6.86 0.84 -5.32
CA HIS A 190 6.48 1.00 -6.72
C HIS A 190 4.97 0.84 -6.90
N SER A 191 4.41 1.57 -7.85
CA SER A 191 2.99 1.46 -8.16
C SER A 191 2.71 0.22 -9.00
N ILE A 192 1.76 -0.60 -8.57
CA ILE A 192 1.33 -1.77 -9.35
C ILE A 192 0.74 -1.43 -10.72
N LEU A 193 0.32 -0.18 -10.93
CA LEU A 193 -0.12 0.29 -12.25
C LEU A 193 1.00 0.18 -13.28
N SER A 194 2.27 0.21 -12.89
CA SER A 194 3.42 0.07 -13.79
C SER A 194 3.43 -1.25 -14.56
N LEU A 195 2.83 -2.32 -14.03
CA LEU A 195 2.74 -3.61 -14.74
C LEU A 195 1.69 -3.62 -15.87
N ALA A 196 0.79 -2.63 -15.92
CA ALA A 196 -0.14 -2.39 -17.01
C ALA A 196 -1.01 -3.57 -17.48
N ARG A 197 -1.30 -4.59 -16.65
CA ARG A 197 -2.09 -5.77 -17.08
C ARG A 197 -3.58 -5.45 -17.27
N ALA A 198 -4.18 -5.99 -18.32
CA ALA A 198 -5.56 -5.69 -18.73
C ALA A 198 -6.29 -6.92 -19.31
N ASP A 199 -6.24 -8.05 -18.63
CA ASP A 199 -6.74 -9.34 -19.14
C ASP A 199 -8.28 -9.44 -19.16
N MET A 200 -8.95 -8.52 -18.46
CA MET A 200 -10.40 -8.55 -18.27
C MET A 200 -11.00 -7.14 -18.42
N PRO A 201 -11.03 -6.55 -19.62
CA PRO A 201 -11.56 -5.21 -19.83
C PRO A 201 -13.10 -5.16 -19.77
N GLY A 202 -13.66 -4.02 -19.32
CA GLY A 202 -15.09 -3.74 -19.38
C GLY A 202 -15.93 -4.35 -18.25
N VAL A 203 -15.30 -4.91 -17.22
CA VAL A 203 -15.99 -5.45 -16.05
C VAL A 203 -16.26 -4.33 -15.06
N ALA A 204 -17.55 -4.10 -14.80
CA ALA A 204 -18.00 -3.15 -13.79
C ALA A 204 -17.92 -3.79 -12.40
N ALA A 205 -17.38 -3.03 -11.45
CA ALA A 205 -17.43 -3.36 -10.03
C ALA A 205 -18.14 -2.24 -9.27
N HIS A 206 -18.90 -2.61 -8.26
CA HIS A 206 -19.54 -1.63 -7.38
C HIS A 206 -18.48 -1.05 -6.44
N LYS A 207 -18.35 0.29 -6.40
CA LYS A 207 -17.47 0.94 -5.43
C LYS A 207 -18.21 1.08 -4.11
N LEU A 208 -17.71 0.44 -3.04
CA LEU A 208 -18.19 0.65 -1.67
C LEU A 208 -17.78 2.07 -1.22
N PHE A 209 -18.65 3.05 -1.42
CA PHE A 209 -18.48 4.37 -0.81
C PHE A 209 -19.06 4.41 0.59
N GLY A 210 -18.31 5.05 1.49
CA GLY A 210 -18.68 5.30 2.87
C GLY A 210 -19.93 6.17 3.04
N LYS A 211 -21.09 5.54 2.92
CA LYS A 211 -22.10 5.60 3.96
C LYS A 211 -22.38 4.17 4.38
N LEU A 212 -21.86 3.77 5.53
CA LEU A 212 -22.55 2.79 6.37
C LEU A 212 -23.87 3.44 6.75
N ASN A 213 -24.83 3.45 5.82
CA ASN A 213 -26.21 3.62 6.21
C ASN A 213 -26.47 2.45 7.14
N ARG A 214 -26.69 2.78 8.41
CA ARG A 214 -27.28 1.88 9.38
C ARG A 214 -28.36 1.06 8.66
N LEU A 215 -28.23 -0.25 8.70
CA LEU A 215 -29.41 -1.09 8.81
C LEU A 215 -29.95 -0.78 10.20
N ASP A 216 -30.79 0.25 10.26
CA ASP A 216 -31.81 0.34 11.31
C ASP A 216 -32.90 -0.69 10.98
#